data_AF-A0A1T1NV00-F1
#
_entry.id   AF-A0A1T1NV00-F1
#
_cell.length_a   1.000
_cell.length_b   1.000
_cell.length_c   1.000
_cell.angle_alpha   90.00
_cell.angle_beta   90.00
_cell.angle_gamma   90.00
#
_symmetry.space_group_name_H-M   'P 1'
#
loop_
_entity.id
_entity.type
_entity.pdbx_description
1 polymer ?
#
loop_
_entity_poly.entity_id
_entity_poly.type
_entity_poly.pdbx_seq_one_letter_code
_entity_poly.pdbx_strand_id
1 'polypeptide(L)'
;MKMTQIYRSAMILLAALAVTGCGKADEVTQAGDINLAGCEVPAGIKRVEAEAIQCDAANGVKAEAEKAPPQEAVQITPDAEVINAAIAQEAKKADGATEYKDARKLIEGDLTGDGKPEVVALYTLEGSGNGNGAGSYLAAFERKEGSQLQLAGTTLVSGFGVAAQKVGLKEGTVHVMLLVPGPDDPACCPSTEEESLYVFHGGKWRQVQPSP
;
A
#
# COMPACT_ATOMS: atom_id res chain seq x y z
N MET A 1 38.53 42.62 -37.85
CA MET A 1 37.63 42.31 -38.99
C MET A 1 36.47 41.49 -38.43
N LYS A 2 35.35 42.09 -38.02
CA LYS A 2 34.11 42.28 -38.81
C LYS A 2 33.87 41.16 -39.83
N MET A 3 32.87 40.31 -39.56
CA MET A 3 32.08 39.70 -40.62
C MET A 3 30.64 39.46 -40.11
N THR A 4 29.84 40.50 -40.22
CA THR A 4 28.39 40.43 -40.38
C THR A 4 28.09 39.70 -41.69
N GLN A 5 27.27 38.66 -41.66
CA GLN A 5 26.65 38.09 -42.85
C GLN A 5 25.17 37.81 -42.55
N ILE A 6 24.36 38.70 -43.09
CA ILE A 6 22.91 38.59 -43.22
C ILE A 6 22.67 37.87 -44.55
N TYR A 7 21.97 36.74 -44.61
CA TYR A 7 21.23 36.36 -45.82
C TYR A 7 19.89 35.70 -45.51
N ARG A 8 18.91 36.21 -46.25
CA ARG A 8 17.47 35.93 -46.23
C ARG A 8 17.17 34.60 -46.89
N SER A 9 16.22 33.84 -46.36
CA SER A 9 15.42 32.83 -47.07
C SER A 9 14.11 32.71 -46.31
N ALA A 10 13.06 33.42 -46.75
CA ALA A 10 12.05 32.95 -47.71
C ALA A 10 11.00 32.07 -47.01
N MET A 11 9.79 32.63 -46.89
CA MET A 11 8.57 31.96 -46.46
C MET A 11 8.37 30.65 -47.22
N ILE A 12 8.02 29.58 -46.50
CA ILE A 12 7.21 28.49 -47.05
C ILE A 12 6.04 28.23 -46.11
N LEU A 13 4.89 28.16 -46.76
CA LEU A 13 3.52 27.95 -46.33
C LEU A 13 3.26 26.89 -45.26
N LEU A 14 2.17 27.16 -44.55
CA LEU A 14 1.28 26.26 -43.80
C LEU A 14 1.41 24.76 -44.14
N ALA A 15 1.63 23.98 -43.10
CA ALA A 15 0.82 22.79 -42.85
C ALA A 15 0.45 22.79 -41.37
N ALA A 16 -0.78 23.21 -41.08
CA ALA A 16 -1.40 22.99 -39.79
C ALA A 16 -1.64 21.49 -39.63
N LEU A 17 -0.65 20.78 -39.07
CA LEU A 17 -0.90 19.49 -38.46
C LEU A 17 -1.63 19.77 -37.16
N ALA A 18 -2.97 19.72 -37.24
CA ALA A 18 -3.80 19.49 -36.09
C ALA A 18 -3.33 18.17 -35.48
N VAL A 19 -2.47 18.25 -34.47
CA VAL A 19 -2.33 17.19 -33.48
C VAL A 19 -3.66 17.20 -32.76
N THR A 20 -4.63 16.47 -33.30
CA THR A 20 -5.78 16.02 -32.56
C THR A 20 -5.19 15.25 -31.38
N GLY A 21 -5.13 15.94 -30.23
CA GLY A 21 -4.87 15.28 -28.97
C GLY A 21 -5.82 14.09 -28.90
N CYS A 22 -5.30 12.93 -28.52
CA CYS A 22 -6.10 11.82 -28.02
C CYS A 22 -6.72 12.22 -26.68
N GLY A 23 -7.55 13.26 -26.69
CA GLY A 23 -8.68 13.34 -25.77
C GLY A 23 -9.63 12.26 -26.25
N LYS A 24 -9.74 11.19 -25.46
CA LYS A 24 -10.75 10.15 -25.65
C LYS A 24 -12.09 10.87 -25.86
N ALA A 25 -12.61 10.83 -27.09
CA ALA A 25 -14.02 11.08 -27.29
C ALA A 25 -14.76 10.07 -26.41
N ASP A 26 -15.84 10.49 -25.79
CA ASP A 26 -16.78 9.61 -25.10
C ASP A 26 -17.38 8.65 -26.14
N GLU A 27 -16.61 7.63 -26.52
CA GLU A 27 -17.03 6.61 -27.47
C GLU A 27 -18.01 5.71 -26.73
N VAL A 28 -19.26 5.81 -27.18
CA VAL A 28 -20.34 4.99 -26.67
C VAL A 28 -20.31 3.63 -27.36
N THR A 29 -20.64 2.60 -26.61
CA THR A 29 -20.68 1.20 -27.08
C THR A 29 -21.70 1.00 -28.20
N GLN A 30 -21.43 0.07 -29.12
CA GLN A 30 -22.37 -0.40 -30.13
C GLN A 30 -22.99 -1.74 -29.75
N ALA A 31 -24.08 -2.12 -30.40
CA ALA A 31 -24.74 -3.40 -30.13
C ALA A 31 -23.83 -4.55 -30.56
N GLY A 32 -23.54 -5.46 -29.63
CA GLY A 32 -22.60 -6.57 -29.83
C GLY A 32 -21.15 -6.25 -29.44
N ASP A 33 -20.87 -5.07 -28.88
CA ASP A 33 -19.55 -4.79 -28.31
C ASP A 33 -19.27 -5.67 -27.09
N ILE A 34 -18.02 -6.10 -26.96
CA ILE A 34 -17.54 -6.90 -25.83
C ILE A 34 -16.65 -6.03 -24.92
N ASN A 35 -16.87 -6.11 -23.61
CA ASN A 35 -16.03 -5.42 -22.62
C ASN A 35 -14.80 -6.25 -22.20
N LEU A 36 -13.97 -5.69 -21.30
CA LEU A 36 -12.76 -6.35 -20.80
C LEU A 36 -13.05 -7.63 -20.00
N ALA A 37 -14.26 -7.78 -19.47
CA ALA A 37 -14.71 -9.00 -18.80
C ALA A 37 -15.18 -10.09 -19.79
N GLY A 38 -15.20 -9.80 -21.09
CA GLY A 38 -15.60 -10.76 -22.12
C GLY A 38 -17.12 -10.84 -22.36
N CYS A 39 -17.90 -9.89 -21.86
CA CYS A 39 -19.37 -9.88 -21.94
C CYS A 39 -19.85 -8.92 -23.03
N GLU A 40 -20.95 -9.25 -23.72
CA GLU A 40 -21.67 -8.28 -24.55
C GLU A 40 -22.23 -7.16 -23.67
N VAL A 41 -21.93 -5.92 -24.04
CA VAL A 41 -22.38 -4.72 -23.33
C VAL A 41 -23.50 -4.01 -24.08
N PRO A 42 -24.44 -3.37 -23.37
CA PRO A 42 -25.51 -2.60 -24.00
C PRO A 42 -24.95 -1.48 -24.88
N ALA A 43 -25.60 -1.18 -26.01
CA ALA A 43 -25.22 -0.04 -26.85
C ALA A 43 -25.59 1.31 -26.21
N GLY A 44 -24.80 2.34 -26.48
CA GLY A 44 -25.09 3.73 -26.10
C GLY A 44 -24.59 4.17 -24.73
N ILE A 45 -23.81 3.34 -24.03
CA ILE A 45 -23.19 3.70 -22.75
C ILE A 45 -21.71 4.03 -22.95
N LYS A 46 -21.12 4.82 -22.05
CA LYS A 46 -19.70 5.13 -22.14
C LYS A 46 -18.86 3.87 -21.97
N ARG A 47 -17.77 3.75 -22.72
CA ARG A 47 -16.86 2.60 -22.63
C ARG A 47 -16.41 2.29 -21.19
N VAL A 48 -16.14 3.32 -20.38
CA VAL A 48 -15.72 3.17 -18.98
C VAL A 48 -16.83 2.55 -18.10
N GLU A 49 -18.08 2.89 -18.37
CA GLU A 49 -19.24 2.31 -17.67
C GLU A 49 -19.46 0.86 -18.13
N ALA A 50 -19.25 0.59 -19.42
CA ALA A 50 -19.33 -0.75 -19.98
C ALA A 50 -18.27 -1.70 -19.41
N GLU A 51 -17.07 -1.19 -19.11
CA GLU A 51 -15.97 -1.95 -18.50
C GLU A 51 -16.22 -2.32 -17.03
N ALA A 52 -17.13 -1.61 -16.34
CA ALA A 52 -17.54 -1.94 -14.98
C ALA A 52 -18.58 -3.07 -14.91
N ILE A 53 -19.15 -3.49 -16.05
CA ILE A 53 -20.15 -4.57 -16.11
C ILE A 53 -19.43 -5.92 -16.02
N GLN A 54 -19.84 -6.76 -15.07
CA GLN A 54 -19.37 -8.15 -14.96
C GLN A 54 -20.37 -9.11 -15.63
N CYS A 55 -19.88 -10.23 -16.15
CA CYS A 55 -20.74 -11.25 -16.75
C CYS A 55 -21.56 -11.91 -15.64
N ASP A 56 -22.85 -11.60 -15.55
CA ASP A 56 -23.76 -12.38 -14.72
C ASP A 56 -23.97 -13.76 -15.36
N ALA A 57 -23.33 -14.78 -14.80
CA ALA A 57 -23.55 -16.17 -15.15
C ALA A 57 -24.93 -16.62 -14.62
N ALA A 58 -26.01 -16.23 -15.31
CA ALA A 58 -27.34 -16.67 -14.95
C ALA A 58 -28.26 -16.81 -16.16
N ASN A 59 -28.16 -17.97 -16.83
CA ASN A 59 -29.32 -18.58 -17.46
C ASN A 59 -29.33 -20.09 -17.16
N GLY A 60 -30.23 -20.50 -16.25
CA GLY A 60 -30.47 -21.87 -15.77
C GLY A 60 -29.53 -22.27 -14.62
N VAL A 61 -29.99 -22.63 -13.41
CA VAL A 61 -31.10 -23.52 -13.01
C VAL A 61 -31.60 -23.10 -11.61
N LYS A 62 -32.91 -23.27 -11.35
CA LYS A 62 -33.56 -23.06 -10.03
C LYS A 62 -33.46 -24.29 -9.11
N ALA A 63 -33.66 -24.00 -7.82
CA ALA A 63 -33.86 -24.86 -6.63
C ALA A 63 -32.57 -25.04 -5.81
N GLU A 64 -32.53 -24.87 -4.48
CA GLU A 64 -33.56 -24.95 -3.45
C GLU A 64 -33.14 -24.08 -2.25
N ALA A 65 -34.12 -23.51 -1.53
CA ALA A 65 -33.86 -22.67 -0.38
C ALA A 65 -33.45 -23.52 0.83
N GLU A 66 -32.24 -23.31 1.34
CA GLU A 66 -31.89 -23.69 2.72
C GLU A 66 -31.63 -22.43 3.54
N LYS A 67 -32.44 -22.29 4.59
CA LYS A 67 -32.52 -21.15 5.49
C LYS A 67 -31.26 -21.06 6.36
N ALA A 68 -30.31 -20.20 6.00
CA ALA A 68 -29.22 -19.81 6.89
C ALA A 68 -29.73 -18.80 7.95
N PRO A 69 -29.23 -18.84 9.20
CA PRO A 69 -29.64 -17.91 10.26
C PRO A 69 -29.29 -16.46 9.90
N PRO A 70 -29.90 -15.45 10.56
CA PRO A 70 -29.58 -14.05 10.30
C PRO A 70 -28.08 -13.85 10.53
N GLN A 71 -27.36 -13.45 9.48
CA GLN A 71 -26.03 -12.88 9.64
C GLN A 71 -26.23 -11.59 10.43
N GLU A 72 -25.90 -11.63 11.72
CA GLU A 72 -25.73 -10.41 12.50
C GLU A 72 -24.76 -9.52 11.73
N ALA A 73 -25.21 -8.29 11.46
CA ALA A 73 -24.41 -7.27 10.85
C ALA A 73 -23.28 -6.91 11.83
N VAL A 74 -22.17 -7.63 11.73
CA VAL A 74 -20.89 -7.24 12.31
C VAL A 74 -20.57 -5.89 11.73
N GLN A 75 -20.45 -4.88 12.59
CA GLN A 75 -20.00 -3.57 12.17
C GLN A 75 -18.51 -3.68 11.83
N ILE A 76 -18.21 -3.88 10.54
CA ILE A 76 -16.85 -3.84 10.01
C ILE A 76 -16.42 -2.38 10.05
N THR A 77 -15.70 -1.97 11.09
CA THR A 77 -14.81 -0.80 10.94
C THR A 77 -13.78 -1.15 9.87
N PRO A 78 -13.59 -0.33 8.83
CA PRO A 78 -12.54 -0.57 7.84
C PRO A 78 -11.20 -0.78 8.54
N ASP A 79 -10.44 -1.81 8.18
CA ASP A 79 -9.17 -2.15 8.82
C ASP A 79 -8.20 -0.95 8.87
N ALA A 80 -8.24 -0.08 7.86
CA ALA A 80 -7.48 1.16 7.82
C ALA A 80 -7.79 2.11 9.00
N GLU A 81 -9.05 2.22 9.43
CA GLU A 81 -9.43 3.04 10.58
C GLU A 81 -8.87 2.47 11.88
N VAL A 82 -8.94 1.14 12.05
CA VAL A 82 -8.38 0.44 13.21
C VAL A 82 -6.86 0.64 13.27
N ILE A 83 -6.16 0.42 12.16
CA ILE A 83 -4.70 0.59 12.07
C ILE A 83 -4.32 2.04 12.36
N ASN A 84 -5.01 3.00 11.74
CA ASN A 84 -4.77 4.44 11.97
C ASN A 84 -4.99 4.83 13.44
N ALA A 85 -6.08 4.36 14.05
CA ALA A 85 -6.37 4.64 15.44
C ALA A 85 -5.31 4.02 16.36
N ALA A 86 -4.91 2.77 16.12
CA ALA A 86 -3.89 2.09 16.90
C ALA A 86 -2.54 2.81 16.83
N ILE A 87 -2.05 3.14 15.64
CA ILE A 87 -0.78 3.85 15.47
C ILE A 87 -0.84 5.26 16.09
N ALA A 88 -1.97 5.95 15.98
CA ALA A 88 -2.15 7.24 16.65
C ALA A 88 -2.11 7.12 18.19
N GLN A 89 -2.55 6.00 18.77
CA GLN A 89 -2.37 5.75 20.20
C GLN A 89 -0.92 5.44 20.57
N GLU A 90 -0.21 4.67 19.75
CA GLU A 90 1.24 4.43 19.94
C GLU A 90 2.04 5.73 19.85
N ALA A 91 1.70 6.61 18.92
CA ALA A 91 2.31 7.93 18.77
C ALA A 91 2.14 8.80 20.03
N LYS A 92 0.96 8.77 20.65
CA LYS A 92 0.71 9.46 21.94
C LYS A 92 1.56 8.89 23.08
N LYS A 93 1.76 7.55 23.11
CA LYS A 93 2.61 6.89 24.12
C LYS A 93 4.09 7.20 23.92
N ALA A 94 4.51 7.46 22.68
CA ALA A 94 5.86 7.90 22.32
C ALA A 94 6.02 9.42 22.49
N ASP A 95 5.66 9.94 23.67
CA ASP A 95 5.79 11.36 24.03
C ASP A 95 5.18 12.34 23.02
N GLY A 96 4.04 11.98 22.43
CA GLY A 96 3.34 12.82 21.46
C GLY A 96 4.04 12.93 20.11
N ALA A 97 4.84 11.93 19.73
CA ALA A 97 5.40 11.81 18.39
C ALA A 97 4.31 11.89 17.31
N THR A 98 4.72 12.23 16.08
CA THR A 98 3.84 12.22 14.90
C THR A 98 4.28 11.12 13.96
N GLU A 99 3.31 10.43 13.37
CA GLU A 99 3.62 9.41 12.39
C GLU A 99 3.95 10.02 11.02
N TYR A 100 5.03 9.54 10.38
CA TYR A 100 5.29 9.80 8.97
C TYR A 100 4.53 8.79 8.09
N LYS A 101 3.27 9.14 7.77
CA LYS A 101 2.30 8.24 7.11
C LYS A 101 2.74 7.75 5.73
N ASP A 102 3.40 8.58 4.94
CA ASP A 102 3.79 8.26 3.56
C ASP A 102 4.82 7.10 3.51
N ALA A 103 5.57 6.89 4.59
CA ALA A 103 6.54 5.80 4.69
C ALA A 103 5.93 4.48 5.19
N ARG A 104 4.67 4.49 5.64
CA ARG A 104 4.02 3.30 6.21
C ARG A 104 3.89 2.21 5.15
N LYS A 105 4.20 0.98 5.54
CA LYS A 105 4.00 -0.22 4.72
C LYS A 105 3.11 -1.18 5.46
N LEU A 106 2.17 -1.77 4.73
CA LEU A 106 1.30 -2.83 5.22
C LEU A 106 1.57 -4.09 4.42
N ILE A 107 1.70 -5.21 5.11
CA ILE A 107 1.71 -6.54 4.50
C ILE A 107 0.76 -7.44 5.27
N GLU A 108 0.25 -8.47 4.62
CA GLU A 108 -0.62 -9.47 5.23
C GLU A 108 -0.03 -10.86 5.06
N GLY A 109 -0.26 -11.72 6.06
CA GLY A 109 0.00 -13.14 5.97
C GLY A 109 0.03 -13.80 7.33
N ASP A 110 0.19 -15.12 7.31
CA ASP A 110 0.18 -15.94 8.53
C ASP A 110 1.48 -15.74 9.33
N LEU A 111 1.40 -14.95 10.40
CA LEU A 111 2.51 -14.68 11.31
C LEU A 111 2.57 -15.71 12.43
N THR A 112 1.42 -16.25 12.84
CA THR A 112 1.29 -17.10 14.02
C THR A 112 1.31 -18.60 13.72
N GLY A 113 1.17 -18.97 12.45
CA GLY A 113 1.12 -20.35 11.97
C GLY A 113 -0.24 -21.02 12.19
N ASP A 114 -1.30 -20.26 12.43
CA ASP A 114 -2.66 -20.78 12.69
C ASP A 114 -3.53 -20.85 11.42
N GLY A 115 -2.97 -20.46 10.26
CA GLY A 115 -3.65 -20.44 8.98
C GLY A 115 -4.53 -19.22 8.75
N LYS A 116 -4.54 -18.24 9.66
CA LYS A 116 -5.24 -16.96 9.50
C LYS A 116 -4.23 -15.85 9.20
N PRO A 117 -4.56 -14.91 8.31
CA PRO A 117 -3.66 -13.80 8.03
C PRO A 117 -3.75 -12.75 9.13
N GLU A 118 -2.58 -12.33 9.60
CA GLU A 118 -2.39 -11.09 10.35
C GLU A 118 -2.02 -9.95 9.41
N VAL A 119 -2.21 -8.71 9.88
CA VAL A 119 -1.68 -7.51 9.21
C VAL A 119 -0.45 -7.03 9.95
N VAL A 120 0.65 -6.80 9.23
CA VAL A 120 1.85 -6.15 9.76
C VAL A 120 1.92 -4.72 9.23
N ALA A 121 2.10 -3.77 10.12
CA ALA A 121 2.44 -2.39 9.76
C ALA A 121 3.89 -2.09 10.13
N LEU A 122 4.70 -1.69 9.15
CA LEU A 122 5.95 -0.97 9.37
C LEU A 122 5.63 0.53 9.29
N TYR A 123 5.83 1.26 10.38
CA TYR A 123 5.52 2.69 10.48
C TYR A 123 6.65 3.46 11.16
N THR A 124 6.73 4.77 10.93
CA THR A 124 7.76 5.64 11.51
C THR A 124 7.10 6.71 12.37
N LEU A 125 7.61 6.89 13.59
CA LEU A 125 7.25 7.98 14.47
C LEU A 125 8.42 8.97 14.56
N GLU A 126 8.11 10.26 14.43
CA GLU A 126 9.06 11.38 14.43
C GLU A 126 8.73 12.35 15.56
N GLY A 127 9.75 13.05 16.05
CA GLY A 127 9.54 14.15 16.99
C GLY A 127 9.26 13.74 18.44
N SER A 128 9.48 12.47 18.80
CA SER A 128 9.34 11.98 20.17
C SER A 128 10.13 12.87 21.14
N GLY A 129 9.48 13.32 22.22
CA GLY A 129 10.11 14.15 23.25
C GLY A 129 10.58 15.53 22.78
N ASN A 130 9.95 16.11 21.74
CA ASN A 130 10.37 17.35 21.07
C ASN A 130 11.74 17.29 20.39
N GLY A 131 12.27 16.09 20.13
CA GLY A 131 13.51 15.89 19.38
C GLY A 131 13.33 15.99 17.86
N ASN A 132 14.43 15.84 17.12
CA ASN A 132 14.43 15.66 15.65
C ASN A 132 14.65 14.20 15.24
N GLY A 133 14.54 13.27 16.19
CA GLY A 133 14.72 11.84 15.94
C GLY A 133 13.51 11.21 15.29
N ALA A 134 13.77 10.11 14.59
CA ALA A 134 12.75 9.21 14.05
C ALA A 134 13.04 7.78 14.53
N GLY A 135 11.98 7.01 14.78
CA GLY A 135 12.02 5.58 15.07
C GLY A 135 11.06 4.82 14.18
N SER A 136 11.51 3.69 13.63
CA SER A 136 10.66 2.76 12.87
C SER A 136 10.19 1.63 13.78
N TYR A 137 8.95 1.20 13.59
CA TYR A 137 8.26 0.23 14.44
C TYR A 137 7.53 -0.81 13.58
N LEU A 138 7.45 -2.03 14.10
CA LEU A 138 6.52 -3.05 13.61
C LEU A 138 5.31 -3.12 14.55
N ALA A 139 4.12 -3.21 13.97
CA ALA A 139 2.88 -3.56 14.64
C ALA A 139 2.28 -4.80 13.99
N ALA A 140 1.86 -5.78 14.81
CA ALA A 140 1.06 -6.91 14.37
C ALA A 140 -0.39 -6.65 14.74
N PHE A 141 -1.29 -6.93 13.81
CA PHE A 141 -2.72 -6.89 14.03
C PHE A 141 -3.33 -8.26 13.75
N GLU A 142 -4.11 -8.76 14.70
CA GLU A 142 -4.81 -10.03 14.61
C GLU A 142 -6.31 -9.79 14.48
N ARG A 143 -7.01 -10.65 13.75
CA ARG A 143 -8.48 -10.67 13.77
C ARG A 143 -8.95 -11.49 14.96
N LYS A 144 -9.71 -10.87 15.86
CA LYS A 144 -10.39 -11.57 16.96
C LYS A 144 -11.78 -12.05 16.53
N GLU A 145 -12.49 -12.71 17.44
CA GLU A 145 -13.88 -13.13 17.21
C GLU A 145 -14.73 -11.99 16.65
N GLY A 146 -15.53 -12.29 15.63
CA GLY A 146 -16.27 -11.26 14.87
C GLY A 146 -15.46 -10.56 13.79
N SER A 147 -14.30 -11.08 13.37
CA SER A 147 -13.47 -10.57 12.26
C SER A 147 -12.88 -9.17 12.44
N GLN A 148 -13.07 -8.56 13.61
CA GLN A 148 -12.54 -7.25 13.92
C GLN A 148 -11.03 -7.32 14.12
N LEU A 149 -10.31 -6.47 13.39
CA LEU A 149 -8.87 -6.31 13.53
C LEU A 149 -8.53 -5.63 14.87
N GLN A 150 -7.48 -6.08 15.54
CA GLN A 150 -7.00 -5.50 16.79
C GLN A 150 -5.47 -5.50 16.84
N LEU A 151 -4.87 -4.46 17.42
CA LEU A 151 -3.43 -4.42 17.64
C LEU A 151 -3.03 -5.50 18.65
N ALA A 152 -2.19 -6.45 18.21
CA ALA A 152 -1.74 -7.58 19.01
C ALA A 152 -0.39 -7.31 19.69
N GLY A 153 0.49 -6.53 19.06
CA GLY A 153 1.77 -6.13 19.67
C GLY A 153 2.61 -5.22 18.78
N THR A 154 3.49 -4.43 19.41
CA THR A 154 4.43 -3.53 18.73
C THR A 154 5.86 -3.78 19.15
N THR A 155 6.82 -3.43 18.30
CA THR A 155 8.25 -3.35 18.67
C THR A 155 8.94 -2.23 17.93
N LEU A 156 9.94 -1.62 18.58
CA LEU A 156 10.93 -0.79 17.91
C LEU A 156 11.78 -1.67 17.00
N VAL A 157 12.02 -1.20 15.78
CA VAL A 157 12.86 -1.86 14.77
C VAL A 157 14.16 -1.10 14.61
N SER A 158 14.07 0.22 14.50
CA SER A 158 15.22 1.10 14.32
C SER A 158 14.99 2.46 14.98
N GLY A 159 16.06 3.15 15.30
CA GLY A 159 16.06 4.53 15.78
C GLY A 159 17.30 5.27 15.27
N PHE A 160 17.30 6.60 15.45
CA PHE A 160 18.42 7.53 15.21
C PHE A 160 19.44 7.10 14.15
N GLY A 161 19.29 7.63 12.93
CA GLY A 161 20.23 7.39 11.84
C GLY A 161 20.07 6.03 11.15
N VAL A 162 19.14 5.18 11.60
CA VAL A 162 18.76 3.93 10.92
C VAL A 162 17.31 4.01 10.43
N ALA A 163 17.09 3.81 9.13
CA ALA A 163 15.77 3.91 8.50
C ALA A 163 15.26 2.54 8.01
N ALA A 164 14.03 2.17 8.36
CA ALA A 164 13.42 0.96 7.82
C ALA A 164 12.77 1.24 6.45
N GLN A 165 13.32 0.63 5.40
CA GLN A 165 12.94 0.91 4.01
C GLN A 165 11.93 -0.06 3.42
N LYS A 166 11.96 -1.35 3.79
CA LYS A 166 11.09 -2.36 3.20
C LYS A 166 10.67 -3.36 4.26
N VAL A 167 9.50 -3.96 4.07
CA VAL A 167 9.01 -5.05 4.90
C VAL A 167 8.47 -6.16 3.99
N GLY A 168 8.78 -7.40 4.32
CA GLY A 168 8.27 -8.59 3.67
C GLY A 168 7.98 -9.68 4.69
N LEU A 169 7.17 -10.66 4.30
CA LEU A 169 6.86 -11.83 5.12
C LEU A 169 7.22 -13.08 4.34
N LYS A 170 8.04 -13.94 4.94
CA LYS A 170 8.44 -15.23 4.39
C LYS A 170 8.39 -16.26 5.50
N GLU A 171 7.62 -17.32 5.30
CA GLU A 171 7.57 -18.47 6.22
C GLU A 171 7.33 -18.05 7.69
N GLY A 172 6.38 -17.14 7.93
CA GLY A 172 6.05 -16.61 9.27
C GLY A 172 7.09 -15.65 9.86
N THR A 173 8.16 -15.35 9.14
CA THR A 173 9.21 -14.41 9.55
C THR A 173 9.06 -13.09 8.78
N VAL A 174 9.04 -11.98 9.51
CA VAL A 174 9.04 -10.63 8.93
C VAL A 174 10.47 -10.19 8.67
N HIS A 175 10.76 -9.93 7.41
CA HIS A 175 12.03 -9.40 6.93
C HIS A 175 11.91 -7.88 6.81
N VAL A 176 12.75 -7.14 7.52
CA VAL A 176 12.83 -5.68 7.42
C VAL A 176 14.17 -5.28 6.85
N MET A 177 14.13 -4.57 5.72
CA MET A 177 15.34 -3.95 5.16
C MET A 177 15.58 -2.61 5.84
N LEU A 178 16.75 -2.45 6.43
CA LEU A 178 17.23 -1.27 7.12
C LEU A 178 18.28 -0.56 6.27
N LEU A 179 18.33 0.77 6.35
CA LEU A 179 19.51 1.56 6.00
C LEU A 179 20.23 1.95 7.28
N VAL A 180 21.48 1.53 7.40
CA VAL A 180 22.38 1.88 8.50
C VAL A 180 23.50 2.79 8.02
N PRO A 181 24.09 3.62 8.90
CA PRO A 181 25.24 4.45 8.54
C PRO A 181 26.45 3.59 8.13
N GLY A 182 26.98 3.87 6.94
CA GLY A 182 28.28 3.39 6.50
C GLY A 182 29.43 4.18 7.14
N PRO A 183 30.68 3.71 6.97
CA PRO A 183 31.86 4.34 7.58
C PRO A 183 32.12 5.76 7.08
N ASP A 184 31.69 6.07 5.85
CA ASP A 184 31.89 7.36 5.19
C ASP A 184 30.60 8.21 5.16
N ASP A 185 29.51 7.73 5.77
CA ASP A 185 28.22 8.41 5.73
C ASP A 185 28.18 9.59 6.73
N PRO A 186 27.64 10.75 6.32
CA PRO A 186 27.18 11.74 7.28
C PRO A 186 26.12 11.12 8.20
N ALA A 187 26.09 11.51 9.48
CA ALA A 187 25.19 10.94 10.49
C ALA A 187 23.68 11.03 10.14
N CYS A 188 23.30 11.93 9.22
CA CYS A 188 21.92 12.09 8.74
C CYS A 188 21.48 11.06 7.70
N CYS A 189 22.42 10.38 7.08
CA CYS A 189 22.27 9.97 5.69
C CYS A 189 22.82 8.54 5.49
N PRO A 190 22.16 7.53 6.09
CA PRO A 190 22.61 6.14 6.01
C PRO A 190 22.47 5.58 4.59
N SER A 191 23.45 4.80 4.15
CA SER A 191 23.51 4.23 2.80
C SER A 191 23.67 2.70 2.75
N THR A 192 23.95 2.04 3.87
CA THR A 192 24.25 0.60 3.89
C THR A 192 22.98 -0.20 4.16
N GLU A 193 22.64 -1.15 3.29
CA GLU A 193 21.48 -2.03 3.47
C GLU A 193 21.80 -3.19 4.42
N GLU A 194 20.97 -3.40 5.43
CA GLU A 194 21.02 -4.55 6.34
C GLU A 194 19.63 -5.18 6.47
N GLU A 195 19.55 -6.50 6.58
CA GLU A 195 18.29 -7.20 6.83
C GLU A 195 18.16 -7.57 8.31
N SER A 196 17.04 -7.20 8.91
CA SER A 196 16.66 -7.60 10.26
C SER A 196 15.41 -8.48 10.22
N LEU A 197 15.47 -9.60 10.92
CA LEU A 197 14.44 -10.64 10.90
C LEU A 197 13.65 -10.63 12.21
N TYR A 198 12.33 -10.73 12.13
CA TYR A 198 11.43 -10.73 13.28
C TYR A 198 10.42 -11.86 13.20
N VAL A 199 10.17 -12.52 14.32
CA VAL A 199 9.07 -13.48 14.49
C VAL A 199 8.05 -12.92 15.47
N PHE A 200 6.77 -13.23 15.25
CA PHE A 200 5.69 -12.84 16.13
C PHE A 200 5.08 -14.09 16.79
N HIS A 201 5.16 -14.18 18.11
CA HIS A 201 4.66 -15.35 18.83
C HIS A 201 4.13 -14.97 20.21
N GLY A 202 2.90 -15.41 20.51
CA GLY A 202 2.24 -15.13 21.79
C GLY A 202 2.02 -13.65 22.06
N GLY A 203 1.63 -12.88 21.05
CA GLY A 203 1.39 -11.44 21.15
C GLY A 203 2.66 -10.60 21.28
N LYS A 204 3.83 -11.15 20.94
CA LYS A 204 5.13 -10.49 21.12
C LYS A 204 6.02 -10.67 19.91
N TRP A 205 6.66 -9.58 19.51
CA TRP A 205 7.74 -9.59 18.54
C TRP A 205 9.05 -10.05 19.18
N ARG A 206 9.86 -10.77 18.41
CA ARG A 206 11.24 -11.10 18.75
C ARG A 206 12.11 -10.95 17.51
N GLN A 207 13.22 -10.22 17.66
CA GLN A 207 14.24 -10.19 16.62
C GLN A 207 15.00 -11.53 16.61
N VAL A 208 15.17 -12.12 15.44
CA VAL A 208 16.01 -13.30 15.25
C VAL A 208 17.46 -12.82 15.24
N GLN A 209 18.24 -13.28 16.21
CA GLN A 209 19.68 -13.02 16.17
C GLN A 209 20.34 -13.97 15.17
N PRO A 210 21.29 -13.49 14.35
CA PRO A 210 22.10 -14.38 13.52
C PRO A 210 22.82 -15.37 14.44
N SER A 211 22.86 -16.64 14.03
CA SER A 211 23.69 -17.63 14.73
C SER A 211 25.16 -17.18 14.65
N PRO A 212 25.90 -17.15 15.76
CA PRO A 212 27.32 -16.82 15.75
C PRO A 212 28.14 -17.83 14.95
#